data_AF-A0AA35RM66-F1
#
_entry.id   AF-A0AA35RM66-F1
#
_cell.length_a   1.000
_cell.length_b   1.000
_cell.length_c   1.000
_cell.angle_alpha   90.00
_cell.angle_beta   90.00
_cell.angle_gamma   90.00
#
_symmetry.space_group_name_H-M   'P 1'
#
loop_
_entity.id
_entity.type
_entity.pdbx_description
1 polymer ?
#
loop_
_entity_poly.entity_id
_entity_poly.type
_entity_poly.pdbx_seq_one_letter_code
_entity_poly.pdbx_strand_id
1 'polypeptide(L)'
;MYTAMRKGMEGTVKKKSAVLGRDADFKKTSPLSRLPGYLTVQFVRFSVGVAPDSGETVARKILKDVKYTMKLDMYEFCTTELQQKLSPMRTKFKEQEEKKMAQKAKLIAEGKLLGPKLAGAAAIAKKDENVEYEPFQFEDDVGSNNSGYYELAAVLTHKGRSSSSGPTSWVALKNGEWAKLDETRLLRTEDQY
;
A
#
# COMPACT_ATOMS: atom_id res chain seq x y z
N MET A 1 6.35 4.50 4.61
CA MET A 1 5.07 4.87 3.96
C MET A 1 4.05 5.42 4.96
N TYR A 2 3.62 4.65 5.97
CA TYR A 2 2.63 5.04 6.99
C TYR A 2 2.78 6.46 7.56
N THR A 3 3.98 6.84 7.99
CA THR A 3 4.24 8.18 8.54
C THR A 3 3.94 9.31 7.54
N ALA A 4 4.22 9.08 6.26
CA ALA A 4 3.94 10.07 5.21
C ALA A 4 2.43 10.18 4.95
N MET A 5 1.71 9.06 4.98
CA MET A 5 0.24 9.05 4.86
C MET A 5 -0.40 9.81 6.02
N ARG A 6 0.05 9.57 7.26
CA ARG A 6 -0.42 10.31 8.45
C ARG A 6 -0.24 11.82 8.28
N LYS A 7 0.95 12.25 7.82
CA LYS A 7 1.23 13.65 7.52
C LYS A 7 0.37 14.23 6.40
N GLY A 8 -0.01 13.43 5.40
CA GLY A 8 -0.89 13.89 4.32
C GLY A 8 -2.35 14.08 4.75
N MET A 9 -2.79 13.42 5.82
CA MET A 9 -4.15 13.51 6.35
C MET A 9 -4.32 14.67 7.35
N GLU A 10 -3.21 15.21 7.84
CA GLU A 10 -3.16 16.37 8.72
C GLU A 10 -2.67 17.60 7.94
N GLY A 11 -3.27 18.75 8.19
CA GLY A 11 -2.83 19.99 7.57
C GLY A 11 -3.28 21.21 8.36
N THR A 12 -2.69 22.35 8.03
CA THR A 12 -3.12 23.64 8.57
C THR A 12 -3.69 24.48 7.44
N VAL A 13 -4.85 25.07 7.66
CA VAL A 13 -5.49 25.96 6.69
C VAL A 13 -5.77 27.30 7.35
N LYS A 14 -5.30 28.38 6.73
CA LYS A 14 -5.65 29.75 7.13
C LYS A 14 -7.05 30.06 6.64
N LYS A 15 -7.94 30.43 7.57
CA LYS A 15 -9.29 30.89 7.26
C LYS A 15 -9.63 32.08 8.15
N LYS A 16 -10.48 32.97 7.64
CA LYS A 16 -11.05 34.05 8.44
C LYS A 16 -12.00 33.45 9.48
N SER A 17 -11.68 33.63 10.75
CA SER A 17 -12.52 33.14 11.85
C SER A 17 -13.70 34.09 12.05
N ALA A 18 -14.92 33.56 12.01
CA ALA A 18 -16.13 34.34 12.29
C ALA A 18 -16.15 34.88 13.73
N VAL A 19 -15.52 34.18 14.68
CA VAL A 19 -15.46 34.57 16.10
C VAL A 19 -14.40 35.63 16.36
N LEU A 20 -13.22 35.51 15.73
CA LEU A 20 -12.09 36.42 15.97
C LEU A 20 -12.03 37.60 14.98
N GLY A 21 -12.84 37.59 13.92
CA GLY A 21 -12.85 38.62 12.88
C GLY A 21 -11.58 38.69 12.01
N ARG A 22 -10.61 37.81 12.23
CA ARG A 22 -9.29 37.78 11.58
C ARG A 22 -8.93 36.40 11.07
N ASP A 23 -7.90 36.34 10.24
CA ASP A 23 -7.32 35.07 9.79
C ASP A 23 -6.70 34.31 10.97
N ALA A 24 -7.04 33.03 11.05
CA ALA A 24 -6.54 32.10 12.04
C ALA A 24 -6.14 30.78 11.37
N ASP A 25 -5.17 30.10 11.97
CA ASP A 25 -4.72 28.78 11.55
C ASP A 25 -5.64 27.70 12.11
N PHE A 26 -6.29 26.93 11.23
CA PHE A 26 -7.15 25.80 11.61
C PHE A 26 -6.44 24.48 11.33
N LYS A 27 -6.43 23.57 12.32
CA LYS A 27 -5.97 22.19 12.14
C LYS A 27 -7.04 21.38 11.41
N LYS A 28 -6.73 20.94 10.19
CA LYS A 28 -7.52 20.00 9.41
C LYS A 28 -7.02 18.58 9.67
N THR A 29 -7.94 17.69 10.01
CA THR A 29 -7.70 16.24 10.06
C THR A 29 -8.73 15.57 9.17
N SER A 30 -8.30 14.61 8.34
CA SER A 30 -9.16 13.99 7.32
C SER A 30 -9.10 12.46 7.43
N PRO A 31 -9.78 11.83 8.42
CA PRO A 31 -9.85 10.38 8.53
C PRO A 31 -10.68 9.77 7.40
N LEU A 32 -10.44 8.49 7.09
CA LEU A 32 -11.16 7.75 6.05
C LEU A 32 -12.51 7.24 6.57
N SER A 33 -13.60 7.64 5.93
CA SER A 33 -14.96 7.16 6.22
C SER A 33 -15.37 5.95 5.38
N ARG A 34 -14.73 5.74 4.23
CA ARG A 34 -14.97 4.61 3.32
C ARG A 34 -13.65 4.16 2.70
N LEU A 35 -13.49 2.85 2.52
CA LEU A 35 -12.34 2.24 1.88
C LEU A 35 -12.75 1.59 0.55
N PRO A 36 -12.08 1.90 -0.58
CA PRO A 36 -12.37 1.25 -1.87
C PRO A 36 -11.74 -0.15 -1.95
N GLY A 37 -12.29 -1.03 -2.79
CA GLY A 37 -11.71 -2.35 -3.05
C GLY A 37 -10.27 -2.28 -3.60
N TYR A 38 -9.99 -1.26 -4.41
CA TYR A 38 -8.64 -0.95 -4.91
C TYR A 38 -8.17 0.41 -4.42
N LEU A 39 -7.02 0.44 -3.74
CA LEU A 39 -6.44 1.66 -3.20
C LEU A 39 -5.19 2.07 -4.00
N THR A 40 -5.24 3.25 -4.60
CA THR A 40 -4.08 3.85 -5.28
C THR A 40 -3.35 4.79 -4.33
N VAL A 41 -2.03 4.60 -4.19
CA VAL A 41 -1.20 5.50 -3.38
C VAL A 41 -0.20 6.21 -4.29
N GLN A 42 -0.32 7.53 -4.38
CA GLN A 42 0.60 8.37 -5.13
C GLN A 42 1.73 8.89 -4.23
N PHE A 43 2.97 8.63 -4.64
CA PHE A 43 4.13 9.21 -3.98
C PHE A 43 4.44 10.55 -4.65
N VAL A 44 4.01 11.65 -4.02
CA VAL A 44 4.25 13.01 -4.51
C VAL A 44 5.73 13.37 -4.29
N ARG A 45 6.57 13.00 -5.26
CA ARG A 45 8.04 13.13 -5.17
C ARG A 45 8.62 14.26 -6.01
N PHE A 46 7.83 14.85 -6.90
CA PHE A 46 8.30 15.95 -7.73
C PHE A 46 7.91 17.27 -7.07
N SER A 47 8.91 18.10 -6.79
CA SER A 47 8.74 19.46 -6.32
C SER A 47 9.38 20.41 -7.31
N VAL A 48 8.67 21.47 -7.66
CA VAL A 48 9.21 22.56 -8.47
C VAL A 48 10.01 23.48 -7.55
N GLY A 49 11.23 23.82 -7.93
CA GLY A 49 12.07 24.74 -7.18
C GLY A 49 13.04 25.51 -8.08
N VAL A 50 13.59 26.60 -7.56
CA VAL A 50 14.53 27.45 -8.29
C VAL A 50 15.94 26.86 -8.21
N ALA A 51 16.60 26.70 -9.36
CA ALA A 51 18.01 26.33 -9.46
C ALA A 51 18.91 27.40 -8.80
N PRO A 52 19.76 27.04 -7.83
CA PRO A 52 20.65 28.01 -7.19
C PRO A 52 21.65 28.62 -8.19
N ASP A 53 21.97 27.90 -9.26
CA ASP A 53 23.03 28.30 -10.19
C ASP A 53 22.51 29.13 -11.38
N SER A 54 21.29 28.89 -11.86
CA SER A 54 20.74 29.53 -13.06
C SER A 54 19.50 30.40 -12.83
N GLY A 55 18.90 30.35 -11.64
CA GLY A 55 17.62 31.02 -11.37
C GLY A 55 16.41 30.42 -12.11
N GLU A 56 16.62 29.36 -12.89
CA GLU A 56 15.54 28.71 -13.64
C GLU A 56 14.69 27.83 -12.73
N THR A 57 13.41 27.72 -13.10
CA THR A 57 12.46 26.84 -12.44
C THR A 57 12.67 25.41 -12.93
N VAL A 58 13.17 24.53 -12.05
CA VAL A 58 13.50 23.15 -12.40
C VAL A 58 12.70 22.19 -11.52
N ALA A 59 12.11 21.17 -12.14
CA ALA A 59 11.48 20.07 -11.42
C ALA A 59 12.56 19.20 -10.77
N ARG A 60 12.51 19.06 -9.44
CA ARG A 60 13.40 18.19 -8.67
C ARG A 60 12.65 17.00 -8.11
N LYS A 61 13.28 15.84 -8.23
CA LYS A 61 12.78 14.61 -7.61
C LYS A 61 13.37 14.45 -6.21
N ILE A 62 12.49 14.31 -5.22
CA ILE A 62 12.86 13.93 -3.86
C ILE A 62 13.33 12.47 -3.90
N LEU A 63 14.61 12.22 -3.61
CA LEU A 63 15.24 10.88 -3.66
C LEU A 63 15.31 10.19 -2.28
N LYS A 64 14.56 10.68 -1.29
CA LYS A 64 14.49 10.07 0.05
C LYS A 64 13.97 8.63 -0.02
N ASP A 65 14.69 7.67 0.54
CA ASP A 65 14.19 6.29 0.60
C ASP A 65 12.89 6.23 1.43
N VAL A 66 11.88 5.53 0.88
CA VAL A 66 10.58 5.35 1.52
C VAL A 66 10.20 3.88 1.39
N LYS A 67 10.40 3.15 2.49
CA LYS A 67 9.98 1.76 2.59
C LYS A 67 8.45 1.63 2.53
N TYR A 68 7.99 0.64 1.78
CA TYR A 68 6.59 0.20 1.66
C TYR A 68 6.51 -1.32 1.86
N THR A 69 5.34 -1.82 2.19
CA THR A 69 5.09 -3.22 2.55
C THR A 69 4.16 -3.89 1.53
N MET A 70 4.30 -5.20 1.33
CA MET A 70 3.40 -5.96 0.44
C MET A 70 1.97 -6.04 0.97
N LYS A 71 1.82 -6.10 2.30
CA LYS A 71 0.54 -5.99 3.00
C LYS A 71 0.42 -4.58 3.59
N LEU A 72 -0.69 -3.91 3.35
CA LEU A 72 -1.00 -2.57 3.85
C LEU A 72 -2.24 -2.64 4.75
N ASP A 73 -2.17 -2.04 5.94
CA ASP A 73 -3.26 -1.96 6.90
C ASP A 73 -3.74 -0.52 7.03
N MET A 74 -4.99 -0.26 6.67
CA MET A 74 -5.57 1.08 6.68
C MET A 74 -6.39 1.40 7.94
N TYR A 75 -6.49 0.46 8.88
CA TYR A 75 -7.36 0.57 10.05
C TYR A 75 -7.11 1.82 10.91
N GLU A 76 -5.85 2.16 11.17
CA GLU A 76 -5.48 3.33 11.98
C GLU A 76 -5.85 4.67 11.35
N PHE A 77 -6.10 4.70 10.04
CA PHE A 77 -6.44 5.91 9.30
C PHE A 77 -7.95 6.10 9.14
N CYS A 78 -8.74 5.12 9.56
CA CYS A 78 -10.18 5.13 9.44
C CYS A 78 -10.85 5.90 10.59
N THR A 79 -12.08 6.36 10.35
CA THR A 79 -12.98 6.86 11.41
C THR A 79 -13.32 5.74 12.41
N THR A 80 -13.70 6.10 13.62
CA THR A 80 -14.12 5.14 14.66
C THR A 80 -15.32 4.29 14.21
N GLU A 81 -16.26 4.90 13.48
CA GLU A 81 -17.41 4.20 12.90
C GLU A 81 -16.96 3.12 11.89
N LEU A 82 -16.07 3.49 10.96
CA LEU A 82 -15.56 2.53 9.99
C LEU A 82 -14.71 1.44 10.65
N GLN A 83 -13.90 1.77 11.66
CA GLN A 83 -13.13 0.78 12.43
C GLN A 83 -14.01 -0.30 13.06
N GLN A 84 -15.16 0.10 13.61
CA GLN A 84 -16.14 -0.85 14.16
C GLN A 84 -16.71 -1.76 13.07
N LYS A 85 -17.04 -1.21 11.88
CA LYS A 85 -17.52 -1.99 10.72
C LYS A 85 -16.48 -2.98 10.19
N LEU A 86 -15.19 -2.64 10.23
CA LEU A 86 -14.09 -3.50 9.76
C LEU A 86 -13.72 -4.60 10.78
N SER A 87 -14.01 -4.40 12.06
CA SER A 87 -13.55 -5.28 13.15
C SER A 87 -13.96 -6.76 12.99
N PRO A 88 -15.21 -7.11 12.61
CA PRO A 88 -15.63 -8.51 12.48
C PRO A 88 -14.79 -9.29 11.45
N MET A 89 -14.56 -8.71 10.27
CA MET A 89 -13.74 -9.34 9.24
C MET A 89 -12.28 -9.43 9.66
N ARG A 90 -11.75 -8.41 10.34
CA ARG A 90 -10.36 -8.43 10.82
C ARG A 90 -10.13 -9.53 11.86
N THR A 91 -11.09 -9.79 12.74
CA THR A 91 -11.03 -10.92 13.68
C THR A 91 -10.99 -12.26 12.94
N LYS A 92 -11.85 -12.45 11.92
CA LYS A 92 -11.81 -13.65 11.07
C LYS A 92 -10.46 -13.84 10.39
N PHE A 93 -9.88 -12.78 9.80
CA PHE A 93 -8.55 -12.84 9.19
C PHE A 93 -7.45 -13.21 10.20
N LYS A 94 -7.52 -12.66 11.42
CA LYS A 94 -6.56 -12.96 12.49
C LYS A 94 -6.62 -14.43 12.90
N GLU A 95 -7.81 -14.98 13.11
CA GLU A 95 -7.99 -16.40 13.42
C GLU A 95 -7.49 -17.32 12.29
N GLN A 96 -7.71 -16.95 11.03
CA GLN A 96 -7.22 -17.71 9.89
C GLN A 96 -5.69 -17.71 9.79
N GLU A 97 -5.05 -16.55 9.99
CA GLU A 97 -3.59 -16.46 10.00
C GLU A 97 -3.00 -17.25 11.19
N GLU A 98 -3.61 -17.20 12.37
CA GLU A 98 -3.20 -17.98 13.55
C GLU A 98 -3.31 -19.49 13.29
N LYS A 99 -4.42 -19.96 12.68
CA LYS A 99 -4.60 -21.36 12.27
C LYS A 99 -3.54 -21.79 11.26
N LYS A 100 -3.25 -20.97 10.24
CA LYS A 100 -2.19 -21.24 9.26
C LYS A 100 -0.81 -21.29 9.90
N MET A 101 -0.53 -20.40 10.84
CA MET A 101 0.74 -20.39 11.57
C MET A 101 0.90 -21.64 12.45
N ALA A 102 -0.16 -22.07 13.14
CA ALA A 102 -0.15 -23.30 13.93
C ALA A 102 0.06 -24.54 13.05
N GLN A 103 -0.56 -24.60 11.87
CA GLN A 103 -0.34 -25.68 10.89
C GLN A 103 1.10 -25.69 10.38
N LYS A 104 1.64 -24.53 10.00
CA LYS A 104 3.05 -24.40 9.58
C LYS A 104 4.00 -24.84 10.70
N ALA A 105 3.73 -24.46 11.96
CA ALA A 105 4.53 -24.89 13.09
C ALA A 105 4.51 -26.41 13.30
N LYS A 106 3.34 -27.06 13.14
CA LYS A 106 3.23 -28.53 13.17
C LYS A 106 4.03 -29.19 12.04
N LEU A 107 3.94 -28.68 10.81
CA LEU A 107 4.69 -29.22 9.66
C LEU A 107 6.20 -29.05 9.81
N ILE A 108 6.65 -27.95 10.43
CA ILE A 108 8.06 -27.74 10.78
C ILE A 108 8.50 -28.74 11.86
N ALA A 109 7.67 -28.97 12.89
CA ALA A 109 7.95 -29.95 13.93
C ALA A 109 7.99 -31.40 13.40
N GLU A 110 7.20 -31.71 12.37
CA GLU A 110 7.22 -32.98 11.63
C GLU A 110 8.38 -33.09 10.62
N GLY A 111 9.25 -32.08 10.51
CA GLY A 111 10.42 -32.09 9.61
C GLY A 111 10.09 -31.95 8.12
N LYS A 112 8.84 -31.65 7.74
CA LYS A 112 8.39 -31.48 6.34
C LYS A 112 8.69 -30.08 5.77
N LEU A 113 9.13 -29.11 6.59
CA LEU A 113 9.46 -27.74 6.20
C LEU A 113 10.81 -27.28 6.78
N LEU A 114 11.72 -26.83 5.91
CA LEU A 114 13.08 -26.38 6.25
C LEU A 114 13.09 -24.97 6.87
N GLY A 115 12.75 -24.86 8.16
CA GLY A 115 13.06 -23.72 9.03
C GLY A 115 12.51 -22.32 8.66
N PRO A 116 12.46 -21.37 9.61
CA PRO A 116 11.84 -20.06 9.39
C PRO A 116 12.63 -19.09 8.49
N LYS A 117 13.90 -19.37 8.15
CA LYS A 117 14.76 -18.45 7.37
C LYS A 117 14.75 -18.66 5.85
N LEU A 118 14.31 -19.82 5.35
CA LEU A 118 14.23 -20.12 3.90
C LEU A 118 12.80 -20.02 3.32
N ALA A 119 11.79 -19.88 4.18
CA ALA A 119 10.38 -19.80 3.79
C ALA A 119 9.93 -18.42 3.27
N GLY A 120 10.81 -17.40 3.26
CA GLY A 120 10.47 -16.04 2.83
C GLY A 120 10.34 -15.87 1.31
N ALA A 121 10.92 -16.78 0.52
CA ALA A 121 10.85 -16.74 -0.95
C ALA A 121 10.17 -17.98 -1.56
N ALA A 122 10.23 -19.15 -0.90
CA ALA A 122 9.76 -20.42 -1.49
C ALA A 122 8.37 -20.88 -1.05
N ALA A 123 7.73 -20.23 -0.06
CA ALA A 123 6.40 -20.63 0.43
C ALA A 123 5.22 -19.97 -0.30
N ILE A 124 5.45 -19.37 -1.47
CA ILE A 124 4.41 -18.88 -2.38
C ILE A 124 4.21 -19.85 -3.57
N ALA A 125 5.03 -20.91 -3.66
CA ALA A 125 4.87 -21.94 -4.67
C ALA A 125 3.71 -22.88 -4.29
N LYS A 126 2.68 -22.91 -5.13
CA LYS A 126 1.39 -23.63 -5.03
C LYS A 126 0.29 -22.87 -4.28
N LYS A 127 -0.17 -21.75 -4.85
CA LYS A 127 -1.60 -21.42 -4.77
C LYS A 127 -2.34 -22.54 -5.53
N ASP A 128 -3.05 -23.38 -4.78
CA ASP A 128 -4.00 -24.36 -5.32
C ASP A 128 -4.95 -23.67 -6.31
N GLU A 129 -5.32 -24.34 -7.41
CA GLU A 129 -6.25 -23.78 -8.40
C GLU A 129 -7.69 -23.63 -7.85
N ASN A 130 -7.97 -24.16 -6.65
CA ASN A 130 -9.24 -24.07 -5.93
C ASN A 130 -9.13 -23.22 -4.64
N VAL A 131 -8.69 -21.97 -4.74
CA VAL A 131 -8.84 -21.01 -3.63
C VAL A 131 -10.23 -20.40 -3.69
N GLU A 132 -11.10 -20.82 -2.77
CA GLU A 132 -12.37 -20.14 -2.53
C GLU A 132 -12.08 -18.80 -1.83
N TYR A 133 -12.56 -17.70 -2.43
CA TYR A 133 -12.33 -16.35 -1.94
C TYR A 133 -13.55 -15.88 -1.14
N GLU A 134 -13.30 -15.43 0.09
CA GLU A 134 -14.28 -14.69 0.87
C GLU A 134 -14.59 -13.34 0.20
N PRO A 135 -15.84 -12.85 0.28
CA PRO A 135 -16.19 -11.52 -0.22
C PRO A 135 -15.34 -10.44 0.43
N PHE A 136 -14.76 -9.56 -0.39
CA PHE A 136 -13.90 -8.46 0.09
C PHE A 136 -14.67 -7.16 0.36
N GLN A 137 -15.93 -7.07 -0.07
CA GLN A 137 -16.78 -5.88 0.05
C GLN A 137 -17.86 -6.07 1.11
N PHE A 138 -18.44 -4.97 1.59
CA PHE A 138 -19.67 -5.02 2.38
C PHE A 138 -20.88 -5.32 1.50
N GLU A 139 -21.91 -5.95 2.07
CA GLU A 139 -23.15 -6.30 1.36
C GLU A 139 -23.93 -5.05 0.92
N ASP A 140 -23.84 -3.97 1.69
CA ASP A 140 -24.53 -2.69 1.46
C ASP A 140 -23.67 -1.66 0.69
N ASP A 141 -22.40 -1.96 0.41
CA ASP A 141 -21.46 -1.00 -0.21
C ASP A 141 -20.58 -1.67 -1.27
N VAL A 142 -21.07 -1.67 -2.51
CA VAL A 142 -20.38 -2.31 -3.64
C VAL A 142 -19.05 -1.62 -3.95
N GLY A 143 -18.00 -2.41 -4.16
CA GLY A 143 -16.65 -1.93 -4.44
C GLY A 143 -15.94 -1.33 -3.22
N SER A 144 -16.45 -1.60 -2.01
CA SER A 144 -15.79 -1.28 -0.75
C SER A 144 -14.76 -2.34 -0.35
N ASN A 145 -14.01 -2.07 0.71
CA ASN A 145 -13.17 -3.05 1.41
C ASN A 145 -13.68 -3.25 2.84
N ASN A 146 -14.00 -4.50 3.19
CA ASN A 146 -14.61 -4.88 4.47
C ASN A 146 -13.62 -5.26 5.59
N SER A 147 -12.31 -5.25 5.32
CA SER A 147 -11.26 -5.63 6.28
C SER A 147 -10.23 -4.52 6.56
N GLY A 148 -10.07 -3.60 5.59
CA GLY A 148 -9.04 -2.56 5.62
C GLY A 148 -7.63 -3.07 5.34
N TYR A 149 -7.49 -4.36 5.00
CA TYR A 149 -6.24 -4.92 4.50
C TYR A 149 -6.18 -4.82 2.98
N TYR A 150 -5.00 -4.48 2.48
CA TYR A 150 -4.68 -4.46 1.06
C TYR A 150 -3.41 -5.26 0.79
N GLU A 151 -3.36 -5.90 -0.37
CA GLU A 151 -2.16 -6.51 -0.91
C GLU A 151 -1.67 -5.71 -2.12
N LEU A 152 -0.36 -5.51 -2.21
CA LEU A 152 0.25 -4.75 -3.28
C LEU A 152 0.14 -5.52 -4.61
N ALA A 153 -0.70 -5.03 -5.51
CA ALA A 153 -0.93 -5.66 -6.80
C ALA A 153 -0.04 -5.09 -7.93
N ALA A 154 0.33 -3.82 -7.86
CA ALA A 154 1.12 -3.16 -8.89
C ALA A 154 1.95 -2.00 -8.33
N VAL A 155 3.08 -1.73 -8.96
CA VAL A 155 3.96 -0.60 -8.65
C VAL A 155 4.34 0.12 -9.94
N LEU A 156 4.02 1.41 -10.01
CA LEU A 156 4.52 2.29 -11.06
C LEU A 156 5.78 3.00 -10.55
N THR A 157 6.91 2.74 -11.20
CA THR A 157 8.20 3.32 -10.84
C THR A 157 8.67 4.29 -11.91
N HIS A 158 9.34 5.35 -11.50
CA HIS A 158 10.01 6.27 -12.41
C HIS A 158 11.52 6.18 -12.15
N LYS A 159 12.31 5.82 -13.17
CA LYS A 159 13.79 5.81 -13.09
C LYS A 159 14.33 7.21 -13.42
N GLY A 160 15.48 7.63 -12.91
CA GLY A 160 16.07 8.93 -13.27
C GLY A 160 15.67 10.13 -12.39
N ARG A 161 16.34 11.26 -12.65
CA ARG A 161 16.32 12.51 -11.86
C ARG A 161 15.32 13.55 -12.37
N SER A 162 15.06 13.60 -13.69
CA SER A 162 14.04 14.44 -14.32
C SER A 162 12.68 13.74 -14.31
N SER A 163 11.62 14.40 -14.78
CA SER A 163 10.29 13.81 -14.98
C SER A 163 10.07 13.28 -16.41
N SER A 164 11.11 13.32 -17.25
CA SER A 164 11.01 13.13 -18.70
C SER A 164 11.27 11.71 -19.18
N SER A 165 11.66 10.79 -18.30
CA SER A 165 11.87 9.38 -18.63
C SER A 165 10.61 8.56 -18.40
N GLY A 166 10.34 7.58 -19.26
CA GLY A 166 9.18 6.70 -19.19
C GLY A 166 9.07 5.95 -17.85
N PRO A 167 7.86 5.73 -17.34
CA PRO A 167 7.65 4.95 -16.13
C PRO A 167 7.77 3.44 -16.41
N THR A 168 8.41 2.71 -15.51
CA THR A 168 8.46 1.25 -15.52
C THR A 168 7.38 0.70 -14.59
N SER A 169 6.56 -0.22 -15.09
CA SER A 169 5.48 -0.83 -14.32
C SER A 169 5.87 -2.22 -13.82
N TRP A 170 5.44 -2.58 -12.62
CA TRP A 170 5.60 -3.90 -12.01
C TRP A 170 4.23 -4.40 -11.59
N VAL A 171 3.89 -5.64 -11.90
CA VAL A 171 2.59 -6.25 -11.58
C VAL A 171 2.78 -7.59 -10.91
N ALA A 172 2.03 -7.84 -9.84
CA ALA A 172 1.98 -9.12 -9.16
C ALA A 172 1.14 -10.11 -9.99
N LEU A 173 1.71 -11.27 -10.27
CA LEU A 173 1.06 -12.37 -10.97
C LEU A 173 0.30 -13.27 -9.98
N LYS A 174 -0.64 -14.07 -10.48
CA LYS A 174 -1.49 -14.94 -9.64
C LYS A 174 -0.69 -15.99 -8.86
N ASN A 175 0.43 -16.45 -9.41
CA ASN A 175 1.39 -17.37 -8.79
C ASN A 175 2.29 -16.71 -7.72
N GLY A 176 2.14 -15.39 -7.49
CA GLY A 176 2.95 -14.64 -6.52
C GLY A 176 4.31 -14.17 -7.04
N GLU A 177 4.61 -14.45 -8.31
CA GLU A 177 5.75 -13.84 -9.01
C GLU A 177 5.43 -12.39 -9.39
N TRP A 178 6.48 -11.63 -9.73
CA TRP A 178 6.34 -10.26 -10.23
C TRP A 178 6.80 -10.18 -11.68
N ALA A 179 6.03 -9.47 -12.50
CA ALA A 179 6.41 -9.15 -13.87
C ALA A 179 6.77 -7.67 -13.97
N LYS A 180 7.91 -7.39 -14.61
CA LYS A 180 8.30 -6.05 -15.05
C LYS A 180 7.77 -5.84 -16.47
N LEU A 181 6.99 -4.78 -16.63
CA LEU A 181 6.49 -4.29 -17.92
C LEU A 181 7.33 -3.07 -18.31
N ASP A 182 8.22 -3.27 -19.27
CA ASP A 182 9.04 -2.24 -19.87
C ASP A 182 8.61 -2.11 -21.33
N GLU A 183 8.08 -0.94 -21.74
CA GLU A 183 7.43 -0.46 -22.99
C GLU A 183 7.23 -1.41 -24.22
N THR A 184 8.00 -2.47 -24.41
CA THR A 184 7.86 -3.49 -25.47
C THR A 184 8.10 -4.95 -25.03
N ARG A 185 8.47 -5.24 -23.78
CA ARG A 185 8.81 -6.59 -23.30
C ARG A 185 8.28 -6.89 -21.90
N LEU A 186 7.67 -8.07 -21.77
CA LEU A 186 7.35 -8.70 -20.48
C LEU A 186 8.62 -9.41 -19.97
N LEU A 187 9.14 -9.01 -18.82
CA LEU A 187 10.26 -9.67 -18.15
C LEU A 187 9.79 -10.20 -16.80
N ARG A 188 9.90 -11.51 -16.55
CA ARG A 188 9.61 -12.05 -15.21
C ARG A 188 10.80 -11.78 -14.31
N THR A 189 10.57 -11.64 -13.01
CA THR A 189 11.67 -11.48 -12.04
C THR A 189 12.65 -12.66 -12.05
N GLU A 190 12.23 -13.84 -12.51
CA GLU A 190 13.08 -15.02 -12.67
C GLU A 190 14.03 -14.93 -13.88
N ASP A 191 13.72 -14.11 -14.89
CA ASP A 191 14.53 -13.92 -16.11
C ASP A 191 15.68 -12.91 -15.92
N GLN A 192 15.90 -12.43 -14.69
CA GLN A 192 16.92 -11.42 -14.35
C GLN A 192 18.17 -12.00 -13.65
N TYR A 193 18.39 -13.32 -13.72
CA TYR A 193 19.60 -13.99 -13.27
C TYR A 193 20.16 -14.95 -14.32
#